data_AF-A0A2U1LZR9-F1
#
_entry.id   AF-A0A2U1LZR9-F1
#
_cell.length_a   1.000
_cell.length_b   1.000
_cell.length_c   1.000
_cell.angle_alpha   90.00
_cell.angle_beta   90.00
_cell.angle_gamma   90.00
#
_symmetry.space_group_name_H-M   'P 1'
#
loop_
_entity.id
_entity.type
_entity.pdbx_description
1 polymer ?
#
loop_
_entity_poly.entity_id
_entity_poly.type
_entity_poly.pdbx_seq_one_letter_code
_entity_poly.pdbx_strand_id
1 'polypeptide(L)'
;MDTQIGALNVTSSPSGDVGCPPNTNGVSCLQSSPVSFNSGDATLGRHLARRLVEIGVSDVFSVPVSLNSGDATLGRHLARRLVEIGVSDVFSVPGDFNLTLLDHLIAEPGLNNVGCCNELNAGYAADGYARSRGVGACVVTFTVGGLSVLNAIAGAYSENLPIICIVGGPNSNDYGTNRILHHTIGLPDFSQELRCFQTVTCFQAVVNNLEDAHELIDTAIATALKESKPVYISIGCNLPAIPHPTFSREPVPFSLSPKLSNKMGLEAAVEAAAEFLNKAVKPVMVGGPKLRAAQASEAFVELAEASGYALAVMPSGKGLVPEHHPHFIGTYWGAVSTGFCAEIVESADAYVFAGPIFNDYSSVGYSLLLKKEKALIVQPDRVVIGNGPTFGCILMKDFLQALAKRINKNTTAYENYHRIFVPEGHPLKGSPKEPLRVNVLFEHIQKMLSCDTAVVAETGDSWFNCQKLKLPEGCGYEFQMQYGSIGWSVGATLGYAQAATDKRVISCIGDGSFQVTAQDVSTMLRCGQNPIIFLINNGGYTIEVEIHDGPYNVIKNWNYTGLVDAIHNGEGKCWTTKVLCEEELIEAIETATGAKKDCLCFIEVIAHKDDTSKELLEWGSRVSAANSRPPNPQ
;
A
#
# COMPACT_ATOMS: atom_id res chain seq x y z
N MET A 1 36.53 -37.04 -27.82
CA MET A 1 36.71 -37.48 -29.22
C MET A 1 36.10 -36.40 -30.08
N ASP A 2 36.93 -35.67 -30.81
CA ASP A 2 36.48 -34.62 -31.71
C ASP A 2 35.82 -35.19 -32.96
N THR A 3 34.82 -34.50 -33.50
CA THR A 3 34.86 -34.07 -34.91
C THR A 3 33.78 -33.02 -35.19
N GLN A 4 34.20 -31.76 -35.34
CA GLN A 4 33.55 -30.86 -36.29
C GLN A 4 34.02 -31.22 -37.70
N ILE A 5 33.14 -31.19 -38.71
CA ILE A 5 33.43 -30.66 -40.05
C ILE A 5 32.12 -30.05 -40.58
N GLY A 6 32.18 -28.85 -41.16
CA GLY A 6 31.11 -28.27 -41.96
C GLY A 6 31.61 -27.86 -43.35
N ALA A 7 30.71 -27.54 -44.28
CA ALA A 7 31.03 -26.77 -45.49
C ALA A 7 29.77 -26.17 -46.13
N LEU A 8 29.91 -24.95 -46.63
CA LEU A 8 28.96 -24.26 -47.52
C LEU A 8 29.10 -24.76 -48.96
N ASN A 9 28.09 -24.51 -49.81
CA ASN A 9 28.34 -24.21 -51.22
C ASN A 9 27.23 -23.34 -51.83
N VAL A 10 27.62 -22.51 -52.81
CA VAL A 10 26.78 -21.49 -53.46
C VAL A 10 26.95 -21.54 -54.98
N THR A 11 25.85 -21.62 -55.72
CA THR A 11 25.65 -21.31 -57.16
C THR A 11 24.13 -21.23 -57.40
N SER A 12 23.50 -20.46 -58.30
CA SER A 12 23.80 -19.35 -59.20
C SER A 12 22.48 -18.99 -59.94
N SER A 13 22.22 -17.72 -60.24
CA SER A 13 21.07 -17.10 -60.96
C SER A 13 20.92 -17.53 -62.46
N PRO A 14 19.89 -17.16 -63.31
CA PRO A 14 19.19 -15.85 -63.40
C PRO A 14 17.72 -15.76 -63.98
N SER A 15 17.24 -14.51 -64.23
CA SER A 15 15.95 -14.05 -64.86
C SER A 15 14.64 -14.36 -64.10
N GLY A 16 13.50 -13.63 -64.18
CA GLY A 16 13.08 -12.40 -64.89
C GLY A 16 11.54 -12.41 -65.09
N ASP A 17 10.75 -11.32 -65.13
CA ASP A 17 10.99 -9.88 -64.88
C ASP A 17 9.67 -9.08 -64.62
N VAL A 18 9.81 -7.91 -63.95
CA VAL A 18 8.99 -6.66 -63.87
C VAL A 18 7.47 -6.63 -64.24
N GLY A 19 6.64 -5.96 -63.41
CA GLY A 19 5.29 -5.50 -63.84
C GLY A 19 4.58 -4.44 -62.94
N CYS A 20 4.37 -3.23 -63.47
CA CYS A 20 3.48 -2.13 -63.02
C CYS A 20 3.52 -0.97 -64.06
N PRO A 21 2.57 -0.01 -64.10
CA PRO A 21 1.10 -0.03 -63.96
C PRO A 21 0.45 0.44 -65.31
N PRO A 22 -0.80 1.00 -65.38
CA PRO A 22 -0.99 2.43 -65.10
C PRO A 22 -2.38 2.84 -64.53
N ASN A 23 -2.55 4.14 -64.30
CA ASN A 23 -3.68 4.83 -63.68
C ASN A 23 -4.42 5.71 -64.73
N THR A 24 -5.71 6.06 -64.55
CA THR A 24 -6.29 7.42 -64.79
C THR A 24 -7.84 7.56 -64.77
N ASN A 25 -8.29 8.65 -64.12
CA ASN A 25 -9.44 9.54 -64.40
C ASN A 25 -10.93 9.12 -64.26
N GLY A 26 -11.71 9.96 -63.55
CA GLY A 26 -13.01 10.42 -64.10
C GLY A 26 -14.22 10.72 -63.20
N VAL A 27 -14.22 11.85 -62.45
CA VAL A 27 -15.36 12.79 -62.21
C VAL A 27 -16.70 12.30 -61.57
N SER A 28 -17.30 13.20 -60.77
CA SER A 28 -18.55 13.08 -60.00
C SER A 28 -19.86 13.13 -60.81
N CYS A 29 -20.95 12.58 -60.25
CA CYS A 29 -22.32 13.07 -60.50
C CYS A 29 -23.26 12.90 -59.29
N LEU A 30 -24.11 13.91 -59.06
CA LEU A 30 -25.26 13.90 -58.14
C LEU A 30 -26.54 13.47 -58.89
N GLN A 31 -27.45 12.75 -58.22
CA GLN A 31 -28.95 12.76 -58.34
C GLN A 31 -29.49 11.41 -57.82
N SER A 32 -30.16 11.35 -56.66
CA SER A 32 -31.57 11.68 -56.37
C SER A 32 -32.60 10.67 -56.89
N SER A 33 -33.23 9.91 -55.99
CA SER A 33 -34.60 9.35 -56.14
C SER A 33 -35.17 8.94 -54.77
N PRO A 34 -36.52 8.86 -54.59
CA PRO A 34 -37.13 9.16 -53.28
C PRO A 34 -38.15 8.13 -52.73
N VAL A 35 -38.62 8.35 -51.49
CA VAL A 35 -39.82 7.78 -50.82
C VAL A 35 -39.80 6.24 -50.56
N SER A 36 -39.77 5.79 -49.31
CA SER A 36 -41.00 5.65 -48.52
C SER A 36 -40.74 5.49 -47.01
N PHE A 37 -41.46 6.28 -46.21
CA PHE A 37 -41.56 6.09 -44.75
C PHE A 37 -42.81 5.26 -44.46
N ASN A 38 -42.67 4.20 -43.66
CA ASN A 38 -43.81 3.46 -43.11
C ASN A 38 -43.90 3.74 -41.60
N SER A 39 -45.13 3.89 -41.11
CA SER A 39 -45.42 4.39 -39.76
C SER A 39 -45.28 3.30 -38.68
N GLY A 40 -44.52 3.57 -37.61
CA GLY A 40 -44.50 2.65 -36.47
C GLY A 40 -43.41 2.85 -35.42
N ASP A 41 -43.21 4.06 -34.89
CA ASP A 41 -42.76 4.23 -33.49
C ASP A 41 -42.87 5.69 -33.02
N ALA A 42 -43.79 5.95 -32.09
CA ALA A 42 -43.96 7.26 -31.45
C ALA A 42 -43.69 7.10 -29.94
N THR A 43 -42.40 7.07 -29.60
CA THR A 43 -41.93 6.72 -28.27
C THR A 43 -42.25 7.76 -27.20
N LEU A 44 -42.32 7.25 -25.97
CA LEU A 44 -42.64 7.85 -24.65
C LEU A 44 -42.36 9.35 -24.44
N GLY A 45 -41.29 9.90 -25.03
CA GLY A 45 -40.85 11.29 -24.84
C GLY A 45 -41.89 12.35 -25.21
N ARG A 46 -42.71 12.15 -26.26
CA ARG A 46 -43.77 13.13 -26.63
C ARG A 46 -44.90 13.19 -25.60
N HIS A 47 -45.13 12.10 -24.86
CA HIS A 47 -46.18 12.04 -23.83
C HIS A 47 -45.72 12.76 -22.54
N LEU A 48 -44.44 12.60 -22.18
CA LEU A 48 -43.79 13.35 -21.11
C LEU A 48 -43.74 14.86 -21.41
N ALA A 49 -43.33 15.25 -22.63
CA ALA A 49 -43.28 16.65 -23.03
C ALA A 49 -44.65 17.35 -22.96
N ARG A 50 -45.73 16.67 -23.34
CA ARG A 50 -47.10 17.21 -23.17
C ARG A 50 -47.48 17.40 -21.70
N ARG A 51 -47.23 16.41 -20.84
CA ARG A 51 -47.54 16.52 -19.41
C ARG A 51 -46.76 17.63 -18.70
N LEU A 52 -45.51 17.90 -19.08
CA LEU A 52 -44.71 18.98 -18.50
C LEU A 52 -45.26 20.38 -18.84
N VAL A 53 -45.80 20.55 -20.05
CA VAL A 53 -46.49 21.79 -20.45
C VAL A 53 -47.86 21.93 -19.76
N GLU A 54 -48.60 20.83 -19.60
CA GLU A 54 -49.91 20.82 -18.92
C GLU A 54 -49.84 21.16 -17.41
N ILE A 55 -48.67 21.02 -16.77
CA ILE A 55 -48.44 21.38 -15.35
C ILE A 55 -47.73 22.74 -15.15
N GLY A 56 -47.61 23.56 -16.21
CA GLY A 56 -47.17 24.95 -16.10
C GLY A 56 -45.68 25.16 -15.84
N VAL A 57 -44.83 24.19 -16.16
CA VAL A 57 -43.36 24.29 -16.00
C VAL A 57 -42.76 24.93 -17.25
N SER A 58 -42.71 26.27 -17.28
CA SER A 58 -42.17 27.06 -18.41
C SER A 58 -40.68 27.39 -18.31
N ASP A 59 -40.08 27.36 -17.12
CA ASP A 59 -38.74 27.92 -16.86
C ASP A 59 -37.82 26.94 -16.11
N VAL A 60 -37.14 26.05 -16.85
CA VAL A 60 -36.13 25.11 -16.29
C VAL A 60 -34.76 25.26 -16.97
N PHE A 61 -34.63 26.10 -18.00
CA PHE A 61 -33.38 26.29 -18.74
C PHE A 61 -32.94 27.75 -18.81
N SER A 62 -32.78 28.37 -17.64
CA SER A 62 -32.26 29.74 -17.50
C SER A 62 -31.58 29.97 -16.14
N VAL A 63 -30.67 29.06 -15.74
CA VAL A 63 -29.68 29.37 -14.70
C VAL A 63 -28.60 30.25 -15.35
N PRO A 64 -28.41 31.52 -14.94
CA PRO A 64 -27.30 32.33 -15.40
C PRO A 64 -26.02 31.86 -14.68
N VAL A 65 -25.35 30.85 -15.23
CA VAL A 65 -24.00 30.49 -14.79
C VAL A 65 -23.08 31.64 -15.21
N SER A 66 -22.82 32.57 -14.27
CA SER A 66 -21.71 33.49 -14.40
C SER A 66 -20.42 32.69 -14.31
N LEU A 67 -19.93 32.23 -15.46
CA LEU A 67 -18.61 31.60 -15.60
C LEU A 67 -17.54 32.60 -15.13
N ASN A 68 -17.15 32.50 -13.86
CA ASN A 68 -15.94 33.12 -13.36
C ASN A 68 -14.77 32.29 -13.90
N SER A 69 -14.43 32.54 -15.17
CA SER A 69 -13.66 31.61 -16.01
C SER A 69 -12.26 31.32 -15.49
N GLY A 70 -11.67 32.17 -14.65
CA GLY A 70 -10.37 31.92 -14.02
C GLY A 70 -10.35 30.75 -13.01
N ASP A 71 -11.51 30.36 -12.47
CA ASP A 71 -11.62 29.39 -11.38
C ASP A 71 -11.90 27.94 -11.84
N ALA A 72 -12.26 27.76 -13.12
CA ALA A 72 -12.81 26.52 -13.67
C ALA A 72 -11.76 25.73 -14.46
N THR A 73 -10.69 25.29 -13.79
CA THR A 73 -9.52 24.68 -14.43
C THR A 73 -9.29 23.23 -14.03
N LEU A 74 -8.59 22.48 -14.88
CA LEU A 74 -8.25 21.06 -14.66
C LEU A 74 -7.47 20.85 -13.35
N GLY A 75 -6.49 21.70 -13.08
CA GLY A 75 -5.66 21.60 -11.87
C GLY A 75 -6.50 21.74 -10.60
N ARG A 76 -7.49 22.62 -10.60
CA ARG A 76 -8.42 22.79 -9.48
C ARG A 76 -9.40 21.63 -9.35
N HIS A 77 -9.93 21.09 -10.45
CA HIS A 77 -10.78 19.89 -10.40
C HIS A 77 -10.06 18.73 -9.71
N LEU A 78 -8.81 18.46 -10.10
CA LEU A 78 -8.00 17.43 -9.45
C LEU A 78 -7.77 17.73 -7.96
N ALA A 79 -7.34 18.95 -7.63
CA ALA A 79 -7.11 19.36 -6.25
C ALA A 79 -8.35 19.14 -5.37
N ARG A 80 -9.52 19.55 -5.90
CA ARG A 80 -10.81 19.41 -5.23
C ARG A 80 -11.19 17.95 -5.01
N ARG A 81 -10.98 17.08 -6.01
CA ARG A 81 -11.23 15.64 -5.88
C ARG A 81 -10.33 14.98 -4.82
N LEU A 82 -9.07 15.40 -4.69
CA LEU A 82 -8.18 14.93 -3.63
C LEU A 82 -8.74 15.28 -2.23
N VAL A 83 -9.19 16.52 -2.04
CA VAL A 83 -9.82 16.95 -0.78
C VAL A 83 -11.12 16.17 -0.50
N GLU A 84 -11.97 15.95 -1.51
CA GLU A 84 -13.25 15.23 -1.37
C GLU A 84 -13.09 13.76 -0.98
N ILE A 85 -12.00 13.10 -1.40
CA ILE A 85 -11.69 11.71 -0.99
C ILE A 85 -10.91 11.64 0.34
N GLY A 86 -10.63 12.78 0.98
CA GLY A 86 -10.03 12.86 2.31
C GLY A 86 -8.53 13.14 2.37
N VAL A 87 -7.86 13.33 1.22
CA VAL A 87 -6.45 13.74 1.18
C VAL A 87 -6.33 15.21 1.58
N SER A 88 -5.65 15.49 2.69
CA SER A 88 -5.27 16.86 3.10
C SER A 88 -3.82 17.22 2.76
N ASP A 89 -3.00 16.26 2.33
CA ASP A 89 -1.57 16.46 2.12
C ASP A 89 -1.13 15.66 0.89
N VAL A 90 -0.44 16.31 -0.05
CA VAL A 90 0.07 15.70 -1.28
C VAL A 90 1.60 15.77 -1.31
N PHE A 91 2.24 14.63 -1.57
CA PHE A 91 3.71 14.51 -1.52
C PHE A 91 4.32 14.78 -2.89
N SER A 92 5.08 15.86 -3.04
CA SER A 92 5.48 16.39 -4.35
C SER A 92 6.99 16.39 -4.57
N VAL A 93 7.41 16.19 -5.82
CA VAL A 93 8.73 16.64 -6.31
C VAL A 93 8.52 17.55 -7.52
N PRO A 94 8.97 18.82 -7.49
CA PRO A 94 8.75 19.76 -8.57
C PRO A 94 9.64 19.47 -9.79
N GLY A 95 9.05 19.56 -10.98
CA GLY A 95 9.76 19.57 -12.25
C GLY A 95 8.93 20.30 -13.30
N ASP A 96 9.55 20.75 -14.38
CA ASP A 96 8.94 21.69 -15.34
C ASP A 96 7.62 21.19 -15.97
N PHE A 97 7.45 19.87 -16.12
CA PHE A 97 6.18 19.27 -16.57
C PHE A 97 5.04 19.31 -15.53
N ASN A 98 5.30 19.58 -14.25
CA ASN A 98 4.27 19.62 -13.19
C ASN A 98 4.07 20.96 -12.47
N LEU A 99 4.91 21.98 -12.70
CA LEU A 99 4.85 23.26 -11.95
C LEU A 99 3.46 23.92 -11.97
N THR A 100 2.86 24.08 -13.16
CA THR A 100 1.51 24.66 -13.31
C THR A 100 0.44 23.87 -12.55
N LEU A 101 0.62 22.55 -12.41
CA LEU A 101 -0.29 21.72 -11.62
C LEU A 101 -0.08 21.94 -10.13
N LEU A 102 1.17 21.99 -9.67
CA LEU A 102 1.51 22.27 -8.28
C LEU A 102 0.97 23.62 -7.81
N ASP A 103 1.02 24.66 -8.65
CA ASP A 103 0.42 25.97 -8.35
C ASP A 103 -1.08 25.86 -8.02
N HIS A 104 -1.82 25.03 -8.76
CA HIS A 104 -3.25 24.78 -8.51
C HIS A 104 -3.50 23.90 -7.29
N LEU A 105 -2.64 22.90 -7.02
CA LEU A 105 -2.75 22.06 -5.81
C LEU A 105 -2.48 22.88 -4.53
N ILE A 106 -1.48 23.78 -4.57
CA ILE A 106 -1.14 24.71 -3.48
C ILE A 106 -2.26 25.74 -3.24
N ALA A 107 -3.00 26.12 -4.28
CA ALA A 107 -4.07 27.10 -4.19
C ALA A 107 -5.42 26.55 -3.68
N GLU A 108 -5.62 25.23 -3.60
CA GLU A 108 -6.91 24.65 -3.19
C GLU A 108 -7.03 24.55 -1.65
N PRO A 109 -8.05 25.18 -1.04
CA PRO A 109 -8.22 25.15 0.40
C PRO A 109 -8.43 23.72 0.94
N GLY A 110 -7.61 23.34 1.93
CA GLY A 110 -7.66 22.03 2.57
C GLY A 110 -6.65 21.01 2.03
N LEU A 111 -5.85 21.38 1.02
CA LEU A 111 -4.74 20.58 0.51
C LEU A 111 -3.39 21.27 0.80
N ASN A 112 -2.48 20.57 1.47
CA ASN A 112 -1.10 21.01 1.72
C ASN A 112 -0.15 20.34 0.72
N ASN A 113 0.81 21.08 0.18
CA ASN A 113 1.88 20.51 -0.64
C ASN A 113 3.12 20.20 0.21
N VAL A 114 3.44 18.91 0.36
CA VAL A 114 4.60 18.42 1.11
C VAL A 114 5.73 18.06 0.14
N GLY A 115 6.71 18.96 -0.02
CA GLY A 115 7.86 18.72 -0.90
C GLY A 115 8.83 17.67 -0.36
N CYS A 116 9.07 16.59 -1.09
CA CYS A 116 9.99 15.51 -0.71
C CYS A 116 11.37 15.66 -1.37
N CYS A 117 12.36 14.94 -0.84
CA CYS A 117 13.75 15.02 -1.32
C CYS A 117 13.99 14.30 -2.65
N ASN A 118 13.23 13.25 -2.93
CA ASN A 118 13.16 12.56 -4.21
C ASN A 118 11.80 11.85 -4.37
N GLU A 119 11.56 11.29 -5.55
CA GLU A 119 10.28 10.74 -5.96
C GLU A 119 9.96 9.38 -5.32
N LEU A 120 10.98 8.53 -5.12
CA LEU A 120 10.83 7.28 -4.36
C LEU A 120 10.29 7.57 -2.95
N ASN A 121 10.92 8.52 -2.27
CA ASN A 121 10.56 8.98 -0.95
C ASN A 121 9.15 9.61 -0.93
N ALA A 122 8.79 10.42 -1.94
CA ALA A 122 7.44 10.97 -2.09
C ALA A 122 6.37 9.87 -2.18
N GLY A 123 6.67 8.77 -2.89
CA GLY A 123 5.80 7.61 -2.96
C GLY A 123 5.69 6.85 -1.63
N TYR A 124 6.80 6.66 -0.90
CA TYR A 124 6.77 6.05 0.43
C TYR A 124 6.07 6.92 1.48
N ALA A 125 6.13 8.24 1.36
CA ALA A 125 5.35 9.16 2.18
C ALA A 125 3.85 9.08 1.85
N ALA A 126 3.47 8.96 0.58
CA ALA A 126 2.08 8.68 0.21
C ALA A 126 1.60 7.31 0.73
N ASP A 127 2.43 6.26 0.69
CA ASP A 127 2.16 4.94 1.28
C ASP A 127 1.92 5.03 2.80
N GLY A 128 2.84 5.64 3.56
CA GLY A 128 2.71 5.86 5.00
C GLY A 128 1.48 6.67 5.39
N TYR A 129 1.16 7.71 4.61
CA TYR A 129 -0.02 8.53 4.79
C TYR A 129 -1.31 7.74 4.53
N ALA A 130 -1.37 6.96 3.46
CA ALA A 130 -2.53 6.13 3.11
C ALA A 130 -2.83 5.04 4.15
N ARG A 131 -1.80 4.52 4.85
CA ARG A 131 -1.96 3.54 5.93
C ARG A 131 -2.78 4.06 7.11
N SER A 132 -2.64 5.36 7.42
CA SER A 132 -3.44 6.03 8.46
C SER A 132 -4.72 6.66 7.90
N ARG A 133 -4.63 7.39 6.78
CA ARG A 133 -5.72 8.20 6.23
C ARG A 133 -6.71 7.41 5.37
N GLY A 134 -6.33 6.22 4.92
CA GLY A 134 -7.10 5.38 4.00
C GLY A 134 -6.87 5.66 2.51
N VAL A 135 -6.22 6.78 2.15
CA VAL A 135 -5.82 7.16 0.80
C VAL A 135 -4.62 8.12 0.84
N GLY A 136 -3.74 8.05 -0.15
CA GLY A 136 -2.60 8.96 -0.30
C GLY A 136 -2.46 9.48 -1.73
N ALA A 137 -1.69 10.55 -1.92
CA ALA A 137 -1.42 11.12 -3.23
C ALA A 137 0.02 11.62 -3.34
N CYS A 138 0.63 11.45 -4.50
CA CYS A 138 1.95 12.01 -4.81
C CYS A 138 1.99 12.63 -6.20
N VAL A 139 2.79 13.67 -6.40
CA VAL A 139 2.96 14.38 -7.68
C VAL A 139 4.43 14.46 -8.07
N VAL A 140 4.79 13.93 -9.24
CA VAL A 140 6.18 13.91 -9.74
C VAL A 140 6.26 14.41 -11.19
N THR A 141 7.48 14.57 -11.71
CA THR A 141 7.70 15.00 -13.10
C THR A 141 7.88 13.81 -14.05
N PHE A 142 7.69 14.04 -15.35
CA PHE A 142 7.66 13.00 -16.36
C PHE A 142 8.95 12.17 -16.44
N THR A 143 8.80 10.85 -16.54
CA THR A 143 9.80 9.81 -16.77
C THR A 143 10.92 9.73 -15.73
N VAL A 144 11.72 10.78 -15.53
CA VAL A 144 12.79 10.76 -14.50
C VAL A 144 12.20 10.64 -13.09
N GLY A 145 11.09 11.32 -12.83
CA GLY A 145 10.38 11.22 -11.55
C GLY A 145 9.47 10.00 -11.48
N GLY A 146 8.68 9.75 -12.53
CA GLY A 146 7.77 8.60 -12.57
C GLY A 146 8.46 7.24 -12.48
N LEU A 147 9.63 7.04 -13.13
CA LEU A 147 10.39 5.79 -12.99
C LEU A 147 11.02 5.60 -11.60
N SER A 148 11.23 6.68 -10.84
CA SER A 148 11.73 6.64 -9.46
C SER A 148 10.60 6.33 -8.46
N VAL A 149 9.44 7.00 -8.57
CA VAL A 149 8.27 6.70 -7.71
C VAL A 149 7.66 5.32 -8.00
N LEU A 150 7.87 4.75 -9.21
CA LEU A 150 7.35 3.45 -9.63
C LEU A 150 7.58 2.33 -8.61
N ASN A 151 8.75 2.30 -7.96
CA ASN A 151 9.09 1.32 -6.93
C ASN A 151 8.18 1.44 -5.69
N ALA A 152 7.91 2.66 -5.22
CA ALA A 152 6.96 2.89 -4.13
C ALA A 152 5.50 2.59 -4.54
N ILE A 153 5.13 2.85 -5.79
CA ILE A 153 3.79 2.51 -6.31
C ILE A 153 3.59 0.99 -6.42
N ALA A 154 4.61 0.24 -6.82
CA ALA A 154 4.61 -1.22 -6.76
C ALA A 154 4.50 -1.76 -5.31
N GLY A 155 5.08 -1.05 -4.34
CA GLY A 155 4.86 -1.26 -2.92
C GLY A 155 3.41 -1.07 -2.51
N ALA A 156 2.83 0.10 -2.77
CA ALA A 156 1.44 0.40 -2.49
C ALA A 156 0.46 -0.60 -3.15
N TYR A 157 0.76 -1.04 -4.38
CA TYR A 157 -0.01 -2.09 -5.06
C TYR A 157 0.06 -3.41 -4.30
N SER A 158 1.25 -3.84 -3.90
CA SER A 158 1.47 -5.07 -3.12
C SER A 158 0.75 -5.05 -1.77
N GLU A 159 0.75 -3.89 -1.11
CA GLU A 159 0.22 -3.68 0.24
C GLU A 159 -1.29 -3.36 0.27
N ASN A 160 -1.93 -3.19 -0.90
CA ASN A 160 -3.36 -2.87 -1.07
C ASN A 160 -3.71 -1.47 -0.55
N LEU A 161 -2.90 -0.47 -0.90
CA LEU A 161 -3.12 0.94 -0.58
C LEU A 161 -3.59 1.72 -1.82
N PRO A 162 -4.67 2.52 -1.71
CA PRO A 162 -5.08 3.42 -2.79
C PRO A 162 -4.19 4.67 -2.80
N ILE A 163 -3.27 4.74 -3.76
CA ILE A 163 -2.42 5.92 -4.00
C ILE A 163 -2.79 6.55 -5.34
N ILE A 164 -3.10 7.85 -5.33
CA ILE A 164 -3.29 8.64 -6.54
C ILE A 164 -1.91 9.15 -6.98
N CYS A 165 -1.24 8.39 -7.85
CA CYS A 165 0.07 8.77 -8.40
C CYS A 165 -0.11 9.67 -9.61
N ILE A 166 0.23 10.95 -9.45
CA ILE A 166 0.07 11.97 -10.48
C ILE A 166 1.44 12.30 -11.08
N VAL A 167 1.51 12.38 -12.40
CA VAL A 167 2.74 12.73 -13.13
C VAL A 167 2.45 13.90 -14.07
N GLY A 168 3.23 14.98 -13.94
CA GLY A 168 3.23 16.03 -14.96
C GLY A 168 3.76 15.46 -16.28
N GLY A 169 2.98 15.57 -17.35
CA GLY A 169 3.28 14.97 -18.65
C GLY A 169 3.70 15.99 -19.72
N PRO A 170 4.13 15.51 -20.91
CA PRO A 170 4.43 16.33 -22.07
C PRO A 170 3.34 17.34 -22.44
N ASN A 171 3.71 18.40 -23.16
CA ASN A 171 2.74 19.33 -23.72
C ASN A 171 1.80 18.58 -24.67
N SER A 172 0.49 18.85 -24.60
CA SER A 172 -0.51 18.16 -25.42
C SER A 172 -0.24 18.26 -26.94
N ASN A 173 0.45 19.33 -27.38
CA ASN A 173 0.82 19.56 -28.78
C ASN A 173 1.98 18.67 -29.28
N ASP A 174 2.72 18.00 -28.39
CA ASP A 174 3.84 17.15 -28.79
C ASP A 174 3.40 15.72 -29.13
N TYR A 175 2.25 15.27 -28.62
CA TYR A 175 1.68 13.94 -28.93
C TYR A 175 1.38 13.80 -30.42
N GLY A 176 1.73 12.65 -31.00
CA GLY A 176 1.57 12.40 -32.44
C GLY A 176 2.58 13.12 -33.34
N THR A 177 3.57 13.82 -32.77
CA THR A 177 4.68 14.44 -33.51
C THR A 177 5.95 13.60 -33.42
N ASN A 178 6.95 13.88 -34.27
CA ASN A 178 8.29 13.30 -34.17
C ASN A 178 9.22 14.08 -33.22
N ARG A 179 8.68 14.86 -32.27
CA ARG A 179 9.48 15.65 -31.33
C ARG A 179 10.08 14.74 -30.27
N ILE A 180 11.35 14.96 -29.97
CA ILE A 180 12.06 14.32 -28.86
C ILE A 180 12.15 15.36 -27.74
N LEU A 181 11.72 15.00 -26.55
CA LEU A 181 11.68 15.89 -25.39
C LEU A 181 12.78 15.52 -24.38
N HIS A 182 13.19 16.50 -23.57
CA HIS A 182 13.98 16.22 -22.37
C HIS A 182 13.19 15.33 -21.39
N HIS A 183 13.90 14.73 -20.44
CA HIS A 183 13.41 13.67 -19.55
C HIS A 183 12.94 12.36 -20.22
N THR A 184 12.85 12.27 -21.54
CA THR A 184 12.64 11.00 -22.29
C THR A 184 13.95 10.27 -22.59
N ILE A 185 13.89 9.01 -23.01
CA ILE A 185 15.08 8.25 -23.47
C ILE A 185 15.62 8.70 -24.85
N GLY A 186 15.14 9.81 -25.41
CA GLY A 186 15.57 10.30 -26.73
C GLY A 186 14.75 9.77 -27.91
N LEU A 187 13.52 9.29 -27.68
CA LEU A 187 12.60 8.80 -28.71
C LEU A 187 11.26 9.55 -28.67
N PRO A 188 10.57 9.73 -29.81
CA PRO A 188 9.21 10.28 -29.88
C PRO A 188 8.14 9.25 -29.46
N ASP A 189 8.30 8.63 -28.28
CA ASP A 189 7.34 7.71 -27.67
C ASP A 189 7.13 8.09 -26.19
N PHE A 190 6.04 8.80 -25.91
CA PHE A 190 5.66 9.23 -24.57
C PHE A 190 4.82 8.19 -23.81
N SER A 191 4.67 6.98 -24.34
CA SER A 191 3.96 5.88 -23.67
C SER A 191 4.90 4.91 -22.92
N GLN A 192 6.21 5.20 -22.88
CA GLN A 192 7.21 4.38 -22.20
C GLN A 192 6.94 4.25 -20.69
N GLU A 193 6.83 5.39 -20.00
CA GLU A 193 6.50 5.43 -18.57
C GLU A 193 5.16 4.74 -18.29
N LEU A 194 4.12 5.07 -19.07
CA LEU A 194 2.80 4.44 -18.97
C LEU A 194 2.89 2.91 -18.97
N ARG A 195 3.68 2.32 -19.89
CA ARG A 195 3.90 0.87 -19.95
C ARG A 195 4.59 0.31 -18.70
N CYS A 196 5.49 1.05 -18.06
CA CYS A 196 6.11 0.64 -16.80
C CYS A 196 5.10 0.58 -15.64
N PHE A 197 4.11 1.48 -15.60
CA PHE A 197 3.07 1.48 -14.57
C PHE A 197 1.95 0.43 -14.77
N GLN A 198 1.84 -0.19 -15.96
CA GLN A 198 0.70 -1.05 -16.33
C GLN A 198 0.48 -2.27 -15.42
N THR A 199 1.55 -2.83 -14.87
CA THR A 199 1.50 -4.03 -14.01
C THR A 199 1.36 -3.72 -12.52
N VAL A 200 1.48 -2.44 -12.15
CA VAL A 200 1.53 -1.97 -10.74
C VAL A 200 0.50 -0.89 -10.43
N THR A 201 -0.50 -0.69 -11.30
CA THR A 201 -1.64 0.20 -11.07
C THR A 201 -2.93 -0.47 -11.51
N CYS A 202 -4.07 -0.17 -10.86
CA CYS A 202 -5.37 -0.74 -11.23
C CYS A 202 -6.11 0.06 -12.32
N PHE A 203 -5.66 1.29 -12.60
CA PHE A 203 -6.16 2.16 -13.66
C PHE A 203 -5.08 3.15 -14.07
N GLN A 204 -5.13 3.59 -15.33
CA GLN A 204 -4.22 4.59 -15.89
C GLN A 204 -5.01 5.64 -16.67
N ALA A 205 -4.81 6.91 -16.36
CA ALA A 205 -5.32 8.05 -17.11
C ALA A 205 -4.16 8.82 -17.77
N VAL A 206 -4.34 9.22 -19.03
CA VAL A 206 -3.43 10.13 -19.74
C VAL A 206 -4.26 11.31 -20.25
N VAL A 207 -4.22 12.41 -19.50
CA VAL A 207 -4.98 13.62 -19.77
C VAL A 207 -4.16 14.52 -20.69
N ASN A 208 -4.45 14.42 -21.99
CA ASN A 208 -3.85 15.21 -23.06
C ASN A 208 -4.85 16.15 -23.77
N ASN A 209 -6.13 16.11 -23.38
CA ASN A 209 -7.20 16.99 -23.81
C ASN A 209 -8.04 17.39 -22.56
N LEU A 210 -9.04 18.26 -22.69
CA LEU A 210 -9.85 18.74 -21.54
C LEU A 210 -11.27 18.19 -21.53
N GLU A 211 -11.73 17.71 -22.68
CA GLU A 211 -13.10 17.33 -22.98
C GLU A 211 -13.54 16.13 -22.13
N ASP A 212 -12.70 15.10 -21.99
CA ASP A 212 -12.95 13.90 -21.18
C ASP A 212 -12.16 13.85 -19.84
N ALA A 213 -11.27 14.82 -19.61
CA ALA A 213 -10.33 14.84 -18.49
C ALA A 213 -10.97 14.64 -17.10
N HIS A 214 -12.12 15.25 -16.87
CA HIS A 214 -12.89 15.13 -15.63
C HIS A 214 -13.37 13.69 -15.38
N GLU A 215 -13.91 13.02 -16.41
CA GLU A 215 -14.37 11.64 -16.34
C GLU A 215 -13.19 10.66 -16.14
N LEU A 216 -12.06 10.89 -16.82
CA LEU A 216 -10.85 10.10 -16.68
C LEU A 216 -10.25 10.17 -15.26
N ILE A 217 -10.17 11.38 -14.68
CA ILE A 217 -9.69 11.60 -13.32
C ILE A 217 -10.64 10.96 -12.30
N ASP A 218 -11.94 11.23 -12.41
CA ASP A 218 -12.94 10.70 -11.48
C ASP A 218 -12.98 9.16 -11.54
N THR A 219 -12.85 8.56 -12.74
CA THR A 219 -12.77 7.10 -12.93
C THR A 219 -11.49 6.51 -12.35
N ALA A 220 -10.35 7.17 -12.51
CA ALA A 220 -9.08 6.74 -11.91
C ALA A 220 -9.18 6.72 -10.39
N ILE A 221 -9.61 7.84 -9.78
CA ILE A 221 -9.78 7.96 -8.32
C ILE A 221 -10.81 6.95 -7.80
N ALA A 222 -11.95 6.78 -8.48
CA ALA A 222 -12.96 5.81 -8.09
C ALA A 222 -12.45 4.37 -8.14
N THR A 223 -11.66 4.03 -9.15
CA THR A 223 -11.07 2.68 -9.27
C THR A 223 -10.02 2.43 -8.19
N ALA A 224 -9.18 3.41 -7.88
CA ALA A 224 -8.18 3.33 -6.82
C ALA A 224 -8.82 2.95 -5.47
N LEU A 225 -9.80 3.73 -5.05
CA LEU A 225 -10.52 3.55 -3.78
C LEU A 225 -11.30 2.23 -3.76
N LYS A 226 -12.03 1.92 -4.84
CA LYS A 226 -12.88 0.73 -4.96
C LYS A 226 -12.09 -0.57 -4.88
N GLU A 227 -10.88 -0.62 -5.44
CA GLU A 227 -10.04 -1.82 -5.45
C GLU A 227 -8.93 -1.79 -4.38
N SER A 228 -8.77 -0.68 -3.65
CA SER A 228 -7.67 -0.45 -2.69
C SER A 228 -6.31 -0.68 -3.35
N LYS A 229 -6.07 0.02 -4.46
CA LYS A 229 -4.87 -0.09 -5.29
C LYS A 229 -4.47 1.28 -5.86
N PRO A 230 -3.19 1.49 -6.18
CA PRO A 230 -2.74 2.74 -6.79
C PRO A 230 -3.21 2.88 -8.24
N VAL A 231 -3.27 4.14 -8.67
CA VAL A 231 -3.57 4.54 -10.06
C VAL A 231 -2.55 5.55 -10.55
N TYR A 232 -2.32 5.55 -11.87
CA TYR A 232 -1.45 6.50 -12.55
C TYR A 232 -2.30 7.55 -13.28
N ILE A 233 -1.99 8.83 -13.10
CA ILE A 233 -2.65 9.95 -13.79
C ILE A 233 -1.57 10.87 -14.38
N SER A 234 -1.37 10.82 -15.70
CA SER A 234 -0.52 11.78 -16.41
C SER A 234 -1.34 12.99 -16.84
N ILE A 235 -0.83 14.21 -16.63
CA ILE A 235 -1.51 15.46 -17.04
C ILE A 235 -0.54 16.33 -17.84
N GLY A 236 -0.86 16.61 -19.11
CA GLY A 236 -0.01 17.43 -19.97
C GLY A 236 0.22 18.83 -19.41
N CYS A 237 1.49 19.27 -19.32
CA CYS A 237 1.91 20.43 -18.53
C CYS A 237 1.24 21.78 -18.85
N ASN A 238 0.68 21.92 -20.06
CA ASN A 238 -0.01 23.11 -20.55
C ASN A 238 -1.52 23.14 -20.24
N LEU A 239 -2.08 22.06 -19.70
CA LEU A 239 -3.52 21.91 -19.45
C LEU A 239 -4.03 22.39 -18.07
N PRO A 240 -3.28 22.30 -16.94
CA PRO A 240 -3.83 22.56 -15.61
C PRO A 240 -4.52 23.90 -15.41
N ALA A 241 -4.06 24.95 -16.10
CA ALA A 241 -4.55 26.32 -15.99
C ALA A 241 -5.56 26.74 -17.07
N ILE A 242 -5.90 25.86 -18.03
CA ILE A 242 -6.87 26.21 -19.08
C ILE A 242 -8.30 26.10 -18.51
N PRO A 243 -9.12 27.15 -18.63
CA PRO A 243 -10.53 27.09 -18.26
C PRO A 243 -11.32 26.13 -19.15
N HIS A 244 -12.19 25.30 -18.56
CA HIS A 244 -13.13 24.47 -19.31
C HIS A 244 -14.50 24.39 -18.61
N PRO A 245 -15.64 24.43 -19.33
CA PRO A 245 -16.97 24.47 -18.71
C PRO A 245 -17.34 23.28 -17.83
N THR A 246 -16.65 22.13 -17.94
CA THR A 246 -16.92 20.93 -17.13
C THR A 246 -16.26 20.98 -15.73
N PHE A 247 -15.22 21.81 -15.54
CA PHE A 247 -14.55 21.96 -14.24
C PHE A 247 -15.29 22.99 -13.37
N SER A 248 -16.52 22.67 -12.96
CA SER A 248 -17.26 23.51 -12.02
C SER A 248 -16.47 23.71 -10.72
N ARG A 249 -16.44 24.95 -10.21
CA ARG A 249 -15.84 25.28 -8.90
C ARG A 249 -16.48 24.48 -7.76
N GLU A 250 -17.77 24.21 -7.87
CA GLU A 250 -18.48 23.23 -7.04
C GLU A 250 -18.81 22.04 -7.95
N PRO A 251 -17.94 21.01 -8.04
CA PRO A 251 -18.22 19.83 -8.85
C PRO A 251 -19.41 19.05 -8.26
N VAL A 252 -20.01 18.16 -9.06
CA VAL A 252 -20.96 17.18 -8.51
C VAL A 252 -20.23 16.37 -7.43
N PRO A 253 -20.74 16.29 -6.19
CA PRO A 253 -20.03 15.65 -5.07
C PRO A 253 -19.52 14.26 -5.45
N PHE A 254 -18.23 13.98 -5.20
CA PHE A 254 -17.65 12.69 -5.52
C PHE A 254 -18.39 11.57 -4.76
N SER A 255 -18.83 10.55 -5.50
CA SER A 255 -19.69 9.49 -4.97
C SER A 255 -19.27 8.13 -5.50
N LEU A 256 -18.97 7.21 -4.59
CA LEU A 256 -18.68 5.82 -4.90
C LEU A 256 -19.96 4.99 -4.78
N SER A 257 -20.33 4.29 -5.86
CA SER A 257 -21.39 3.28 -5.80
C SER A 257 -21.00 2.17 -4.82
N PRO A 258 -21.82 1.86 -3.80
CA PRO A 258 -21.47 0.85 -2.80
C PRO A 258 -21.37 -0.53 -3.45
N LYS A 259 -20.29 -1.28 -3.14
CA LYS A 259 -20.25 -2.73 -3.37
C LYS A 259 -21.31 -3.37 -2.45
N LEU A 260 -22.04 -4.38 -2.95
CA LEU A 260 -23.09 -5.08 -2.21
C LEU A 260 -22.90 -6.60 -2.35
N SER A 261 -23.10 -7.35 -1.26
CA SER A 261 -23.11 -8.81 -1.31
C SER A 261 -24.35 -9.36 -2.02
N ASN A 262 -24.16 -10.46 -2.77
CA ASN A 262 -25.29 -11.26 -3.24
C ASN A 262 -25.98 -11.93 -2.05
N LYS A 263 -27.22 -11.52 -1.73
CA LYS A 263 -27.95 -11.99 -0.54
C LYS A 263 -28.15 -13.51 -0.48
N MET A 264 -28.44 -14.15 -1.61
CA MET A 264 -28.62 -15.61 -1.64
C MET A 264 -27.29 -16.36 -1.51
N GLY A 265 -26.24 -15.83 -2.15
CA GLY A 265 -24.87 -16.36 -2.01
C GLY A 265 -24.35 -16.21 -0.58
N LEU A 266 -24.62 -15.07 0.07
CA LEU A 266 -24.27 -14.79 1.46
C LEU A 266 -24.92 -15.80 2.42
N GLU A 267 -26.24 -15.99 2.37
CA GLU A 267 -26.92 -16.95 3.26
C GLU A 267 -26.40 -18.38 3.02
N ALA A 268 -26.20 -18.79 1.76
CA ALA A 268 -25.67 -20.12 1.42
C ALA A 268 -24.21 -20.32 1.90
N ALA A 269 -23.37 -19.29 1.81
CA ALA A 269 -22.01 -19.32 2.30
C ALA A 269 -21.96 -19.39 3.83
N VAL A 270 -22.82 -18.61 4.49
CA VAL A 270 -22.93 -18.55 5.96
C VAL A 270 -23.43 -19.87 6.52
N GLU A 271 -24.47 -20.48 5.92
CA GLU A 271 -24.98 -21.78 6.35
C GLU A 271 -23.93 -22.88 6.19
N ALA A 272 -23.26 -22.96 5.04
CA ALA A 272 -22.21 -23.95 4.81
C ALA A 272 -20.98 -23.75 5.73
N ALA A 273 -20.64 -22.49 6.06
CA ALA A 273 -19.56 -22.18 6.99
C ALA A 273 -19.94 -22.49 8.44
N ALA A 274 -21.17 -22.19 8.84
CA ALA A 274 -21.70 -22.55 10.15
C ALA A 274 -21.78 -24.07 10.32
N GLU A 275 -22.26 -24.82 9.32
CA GLU A 275 -22.26 -26.29 9.34
C GLU A 275 -20.84 -26.86 9.47
N PHE A 276 -19.88 -26.30 8.74
CA PHE A 276 -18.47 -26.70 8.79
C PHE A 276 -17.84 -26.44 10.17
N LEU A 277 -17.98 -25.22 10.70
CA LEU A 277 -17.35 -24.80 11.95
C LEU A 277 -18.05 -25.34 13.20
N ASN A 278 -19.38 -25.46 13.22
CA ASN A 278 -20.13 -26.00 14.36
C ASN A 278 -19.89 -27.49 14.61
N LYS A 279 -19.28 -28.21 13.64
CA LYS A 279 -18.81 -29.60 13.79
C LYS A 279 -17.38 -29.71 14.32
N ALA A 280 -16.63 -28.61 14.35
CA ALA A 280 -15.23 -28.61 14.79
C ALA A 280 -15.12 -28.68 16.33
N VAL A 281 -14.19 -29.49 16.82
CA VAL A 281 -13.91 -29.66 18.25
C VAL A 281 -13.04 -28.54 18.79
N LYS A 282 -12.04 -28.08 18.03
CA LYS A 282 -11.09 -27.03 18.43
C LYS A 282 -10.77 -26.06 17.29
N PRO A 283 -11.76 -25.27 16.84
CA PRO A 283 -11.58 -24.26 15.80
C PRO A 283 -10.78 -23.04 16.28
N VAL A 284 -10.12 -22.35 15.33
CA VAL A 284 -9.34 -21.12 15.56
C VAL A 284 -9.67 -20.04 14.52
N MET A 285 -9.29 -18.79 14.80
CA MET A 285 -9.39 -17.65 13.88
C MET A 285 -8.04 -16.99 13.70
N VAL A 286 -7.69 -16.62 12.46
CA VAL A 286 -6.47 -15.88 12.13
C VAL A 286 -6.79 -14.70 11.21
N GLY A 287 -6.52 -13.48 11.69
CA GLY A 287 -6.68 -12.26 10.90
C GLY A 287 -5.49 -12.02 9.98
N GLY A 288 -5.74 -11.62 8.73
CA GLY A 288 -4.71 -11.34 7.73
C GLY A 288 -4.72 -9.89 7.24
N PRO A 289 -3.69 -9.47 6.48
CA PRO A 289 -3.52 -8.07 6.05
C PRO A 289 -4.72 -7.50 5.28
N LYS A 290 -5.48 -8.32 4.54
CA LYS A 290 -6.62 -7.83 3.75
C LYS A 290 -7.87 -7.49 4.59
N LEU A 291 -7.84 -7.65 5.92
CA LEU A 291 -8.86 -7.08 6.81
C LEU A 291 -9.00 -5.56 6.62
N ARG A 292 -7.87 -4.85 6.37
CA ARG A 292 -7.82 -3.40 6.11
C ARG A 292 -8.58 -3.04 4.84
N ALA A 293 -8.18 -3.61 3.70
CA ALA A 293 -8.81 -3.36 2.40
C ALA A 293 -10.30 -3.79 2.34
N ALA A 294 -10.70 -4.76 3.16
CA ALA A 294 -12.09 -5.19 3.29
C ALA A 294 -12.90 -4.42 4.35
N GLN A 295 -12.28 -3.48 5.08
CA GLN A 295 -12.87 -2.74 6.21
C GLN A 295 -13.57 -3.66 7.23
N ALA A 296 -12.95 -4.80 7.52
CA ALA A 296 -13.58 -5.95 8.17
C ALA A 296 -13.05 -6.26 9.59
N SER A 297 -12.15 -5.45 10.15
CA SER A 297 -11.60 -5.68 11.49
C SER A 297 -12.67 -5.77 12.58
N GLU A 298 -13.64 -4.84 12.62
CA GLU A 298 -14.76 -4.88 13.57
C GLU A 298 -15.56 -6.20 13.45
N ALA A 299 -15.95 -6.56 12.23
CA ALA A 299 -16.72 -7.77 11.94
C ALA A 299 -15.96 -9.06 12.27
N PHE A 300 -14.62 -9.04 12.17
CA PHE A 300 -13.76 -10.14 12.58
C PHE A 300 -13.73 -10.28 14.12
N VAL A 301 -13.75 -9.17 14.85
CA VAL A 301 -13.87 -9.15 16.32
C VAL A 301 -15.27 -9.61 16.76
N GLU A 302 -16.35 -9.11 16.13
CA GLU A 302 -17.73 -9.59 16.39
C GLU A 302 -17.83 -11.13 16.28
N LEU A 303 -17.19 -11.72 15.27
CA LEU A 303 -17.13 -13.17 15.11
C LEU A 303 -16.26 -13.85 16.18
N ALA A 304 -15.15 -13.24 16.61
CA ALA A 304 -14.31 -13.76 17.69
C ALA A 304 -15.04 -13.79 19.04
N GLU A 305 -15.80 -12.74 19.36
CA GLU A 305 -16.63 -12.64 20.56
C GLU A 305 -17.78 -13.66 20.57
N ALA A 306 -18.50 -13.79 19.45
CA ALA A 306 -19.62 -14.72 19.32
C ALA A 306 -19.17 -16.19 19.34
N SER A 307 -18.08 -16.50 18.64
CA SER A 307 -17.53 -17.86 18.53
C SER A 307 -16.74 -18.30 19.78
N GLY A 308 -16.09 -17.36 20.47
CA GLY A 308 -15.18 -17.67 21.56
C GLY A 308 -13.92 -18.44 21.14
N TYR A 309 -13.56 -18.44 19.85
CA TYR A 309 -12.41 -19.17 19.33
C TYR A 309 -11.08 -18.54 19.80
N ALA A 310 -9.98 -19.30 19.71
CA ALA A 310 -8.65 -18.72 19.86
C ALA A 310 -8.35 -17.80 18.67
N LEU A 311 -7.86 -16.59 18.95
CA LEU A 311 -7.71 -15.51 17.99
C LEU A 311 -6.23 -15.19 17.77
N ALA A 312 -5.76 -15.34 16.54
CA ALA A 312 -4.39 -15.00 16.14
C ALA A 312 -4.39 -14.01 14.99
N VAL A 313 -3.19 -13.54 14.61
CA VAL A 313 -2.99 -12.64 13.47
C VAL A 313 -1.79 -13.10 12.63
N MET A 314 -1.86 -12.95 11.30
CA MET A 314 -0.69 -13.10 10.43
C MET A 314 0.26 -11.89 10.65
N PRO A 315 1.58 -12.01 10.43
CA PRO A 315 2.53 -10.93 10.70
C PRO A 315 2.14 -9.58 10.08
N SER A 316 1.79 -9.57 8.80
CA SER A 316 1.35 -8.35 8.08
C SER A 316 -0.04 -7.83 8.48
N GLY A 317 -0.77 -8.55 9.33
CA GLY A 317 -2.06 -8.14 9.88
C GLY A 317 -1.98 -7.54 11.30
N LYS A 318 -0.79 -7.52 11.93
CA LYS A 318 -0.60 -6.95 13.27
C LYS A 318 -1.10 -5.49 13.32
N GLY A 319 -1.78 -5.13 14.41
CA GLY A 319 -2.51 -3.86 14.53
C GLY A 319 -3.92 -3.84 13.92
N LEU A 320 -4.29 -4.80 13.06
CA LEU A 320 -5.67 -4.93 12.52
C LEU A 320 -6.59 -5.82 13.38
N VAL A 321 -6.02 -6.50 14.38
CA VAL A 321 -6.70 -7.37 15.35
C VAL A 321 -6.35 -6.86 16.75
N PRO A 322 -7.33 -6.63 17.65
CA PRO A 322 -7.08 -6.07 18.98
C PRO A 322 -6.34 -7.06 19.88
N GLU A 323 -5.11 -6.75 20.25
CA GLU A 323 -4.25 -7.63 21.07
C GLU A 323 -4.68 -7.70 22.55
N HIS A 324 -5.55 -6.78 22.98
CA HIS A 324 -6.19 -6.79 24.30
C HIS A 324 -7.43 -7.70 24.38
N HIS A 325 -7.89 -8.28 23.26
CA HIS A 325 -9.02 -9.21 23.25
C HIS A 325 -8.65 -10.47 24.07
N PRO A 326 -9.52 -10.95 24.98
CA PRO A 326 -9.15 -11.99 25.96
C PRO A 326 -8.70 -13.31 25.32
N HIS A 327 -9.17 -13.63 24.12
CA HIS A 327 -8.75 -14.83 23.38
C HIS A 327 -7.60 -14.62 22.39
N PHE A 328 -6.94 -13.45 22.40
CA PHE A 328 -5.78 -13.22 21.54
C PHE A 328 -4.59 -14.07 22.00
N ILE A 329 -4.04 -14.89 21.09
CA ILE A 329 -2.93 -15.82 21.35
C ILE A 329 -1.61 -15.42 20.66
N GLY A 330 -1.60 -14.28 19.96
CA GLY A 330 -0.41 -13.70 19.31
C GLY A 330 -0.38 -13.82 17.79
N THR A 331 0.82 -13.68 17.23
CA THR A 331 1.07 -13.76 15.79
C THR A 331 1.28 -15.22 15.37
N TYR A 332 0.47 -15.71 14.42
CA TYR A 332 0.70 -16.96 13.72
C TYR A 332 1.58 -16.72 12.50
N TRP A 333 2.80 -17.27 12.55
CA TRP A 333 3.83 -17.18 11.52
C TRP A 333 4.65 -18.48 11.47
N GLY A 334 3.97 -19.63 11.40
CA GLY A 334 4.61 -20.95 11.34
C GLY A 334 5.60 -21.18 12.48
N ALA A 335 6.81 -21.64 12.15
CA ALA A 335 7.88 -21.93 13.12
C ALA A 335 8.34 -20.72 13.95
N VAL A 336 8.01 -19.49 13.55
CA VAL A 336 8.39 -18.24 14.24
C VAL A 336 7.18 -17.47 14.78
N SER A 337 6.09 -18.19 15.06
CA SER A 337 4.92 -17.66 15.75
C SER A 337 5.25 -17.19 17.18
N THR A 338 4.38 -16.35 17.75
CA THR A 338 4.33 -16.14 19.21
C THR A 338 4.24 -17.47 19.95
N GLY A 339 4.86 -17.57 21.14
CA GLY A 339 4.94 -18.83 21.90
C GLY A 339 3.60 -19.55 22.02
N PHE A 340 3.60 -20.85 21.69
CA PHE A 340 2.44 -21.75 21.69
C PHE A 340 1.34 -21.45 20.65
N CYS A 341 1.44 -20.38 19.86
CA CYS A 341 0.42 -20.02 18.87
C CYS A 341 0.42 -20.99 17.67
N ALA A 342 1.60 -21.44 17.21
CA ALA A 342 1.71 -22.38 16.08
C ALA A 342 1.05 -23.72 16.41
N GLU A 343 1.35 -24.27 17.58
CA GLU A 343 0.87 -25.56 18.07
C GLU A 343 -0.66 -25.58 18.19
N ILE A 344 -1.28 -24.45 18.55
CA ILE A 344 -2.73 -24.31 18.63
C ILE A 344 -3.36 -24.16 17.25
N VAL A 345 -2.80 -23.31 16.38
CA VAL A 345 -3.36 -23.10 15.02
C VAL A 345 -3.19 -24.33 14.12
N GLU A 346 -2.02 -24.96 14.11
CA GLU A 346 -1.72 -26.08 13.21
C GLU A 346 -2.32 -27.40 13.68
N SER A 347 -2.48 -27.59 15.00
CA SER A 347 -3.19 -28.76 15.51
C SER A 347 -4.72 -28.66 15.40
N ALA A 348 -5.28 -27.47 15.20
CA ALA A 348 -6.73 -27.22 15.09
C ALA A 348 -7.39 -28.10 14.02
N ASP A 349 -8.68 -28.40 14.19
CA ASP A 349 -9.47 -29.18 13.22
C ASP A 349 -10.28 -28.32 12.24
N ALA A 350 -10.45 -27.03 12.51
CA ALA A 350 -10.86 -26.02 11.54
C ALA A 350 -10.19 -24.66 11.81
N TYR A 351 -9.97 -23.85 10.77
CA TYR A 351 -9.47 -22.47 10.92
C TYR A 351 -10.21 -21.51 10.00
N VAL A 352 -10.57 -20.35 10.56
CA VAL A 352 -11.03 -19.18 9.80
C VAL A 352 -9.84 -18.27 9.53
N PHE A 353 -9.37 -18.22 8.28
CA PHE A 353 -8.40 -17.21 7.85
C PHE A 353 -9.15 -16.07 7.14
N ALA A 354 -9.19 -14.90 7.78
CA ALA A 354 -9.84 -13.70 7.24
C ALA A 354 -8.81 -12.77 6.60
N GLY A 355 -8.86 -12.64 5.27
CA GLY A 355 -7.94 -11.82 4.48
C GLY A 355 -6.48 -12.29 4.39
N PRO A 356 -6.18 -13.62 4.32
CA PRO A 356 -4.80 -14.10 4.34
C PRO A 356 -4.04 -13.78 3.04
N ILE A 357 -2.73 -13.63 3.19
CA ILE A 357 -1.74 -13.68 2.12
C ILE A 357 -0.70 -14.73 2.51
N PHE A 358 -0.75 -15.88 1.85
CA PHE A 358 0.26 -16.93 1.98
C PHE A 358 1.27 -16.77 0.85
N ASN A 359 2.44 -16.24 1.17
CA ASN A 359 3.61 -16.19 0.30
C ASN A 359 4.76 -16.98 0.95
N ASP A 360 5.90 -17.09 0.30
CA ASP A 360 7.13 -17.69 0.83
C ASP A 360 7.53 -17.14 2.21
N TYR A 361 7.45 -15.83 2.43
CA TYR A 361 7.85 -15.18 3.68
C TYR A 361 6.86 -15.44 4.84
N SER A 362 5.55 -15.28 4.61
CA SER A 362 4.50 -15.48 5.61
C SER A 362 4.23 -16.96 5.90
N SER A 363 4.66 -17.86 4.99
CA SER A 363 4.64 -19.31 5.19
C SER A 363 5.97 -19.89 5.70
N VAL A 364 6.96 -19.05 6.00
CA VAL A 364 8.29 -19.43 6.49
C VAL A 364 8.94 -20.48 5.58
N GLY A 365 9.12 -20.15 4.30
CA GLY A 365 9.65 -21.06 3.29
C GLY A 365 8.69 -22.20 2.92
N TYR A 366 7.38 -21.93 2.86
CA TYR A 366 6.33 -22.93 2.59
C TYR A 366 6.25 -24.08 3.60
N SER A 367 6.59 -23.82 4.87
CA SER A 367 6.69 -24.86 5.93
C SER A 367 5.52 -24.91 6.93
N LEU A 368 4.44 -24.14 6.71
CA LEU A 368 3.22 -24.19 7.54
C LEU A 368 2.55 -25.56 7.50
N LEU A 369 2.15 -26.10 8.65
CA LEU A 369 1.49 -27.41 8.77
C LEU A 369 -0.03 -27.34 8.59
N LEU A 370 -0.49 -26.46 7.70
CA LEU A 370 -1.91 -26.28 7.37
C LEU A 370 -2.38 -27.29 6.31
N LYS A 371 -3.62 -27.75 6.46
CA LYS A 371 -4.35 -28.66 5.60
C LYS A 371 -5.53 -27.94 4.96
N LYS A 372 -5.57 -27.90 3.62
CA LYS A 372 -6.57 -27.12 2.89
C LYS A 372 -8.01 -27.52 3.24
N GLU A 373 -8.28 -28.80 3.48
CA GLU A 373 -9.61 -29.32 3.84
C GLU A 373 -10.18 -28.77 5.16
N LYS A 374 -9.33 -28.22 6.05
CA LYS A 374 -9.72 -27.61 7.32
C LYS A 374 -9.94 -26.08 7.25
N ALA A 375 -9.71 -25.46 6.09
CA ALA A 375 -9.65 -24.01 5.98
C ALA A 375 -10.97 -23.38 5.54
N LEU A 376 -11.51 -22.45 6.34
CA LEU A 376 -12.42 -21.41 5.87
C LEU A 376 -11.58 -20.20 5.47
N ILE A 377 -11.37 -20.00 4.17
CA ILE A 377 -10.64 -18.84 3.64
C ILE A 377 -11.65 -17.76 3.24
N VAL A 378 -11.61 -16.62 3.91
CA VAL A 378 -12.42 -15.45 3.59
C VAL A 378 -11.52 -14.40 2.93
N GLN A 379 -11.69 -14.12 1.66
CA GLN A 379 -11.07 -13.02 0.92
C GLN A 379 -12.07 -11.83 0.86
N PRO A 380 -11.65 -10.60 0.48
CA PRO A 380 -12.50 -9.41 0.51
C PRO A 380 -13.88 -9.54 -0.14
N ASP A 381 -14.00 -10.33 -1.22
CA ASP A 381 -15.21 -10.52 -2.03
C ASP A 381 -15.63 -11.99 -2.21
N ARG A 382 -15.00 -12.93 -1.49
CA ARG A 382 -15.09 -14.39 -1.76
C ARG A 382 -14.85 -15.25 -0.51
N VAL A 383 -15.61 -16.33 -0.39
CA VAL A 383 -15.50 -17.34 0.67
C VAL A 383 -15.18 -18.71 0.06
N VAL A 384 -14.24 -19.46 0.63
CA VAL A 384 -13.88 -20.83 0.24
C VAL A 384 -13.89 -21.73 1.48
N ILE A 385 -14.58 -22.87 1.41
CA ILE A 385 -14.75 -23.79 2.55
C ILE A 385 -14.09 -25.13 2.27
N GLY A 386 -12.94 -25.37 2.88
CA GLY A 386 -12.15 -26.59 2.77
C GLY A 386 -11.73 -26.90 1.33
N ASN A 387 -11.98 -28.15 0.92
CA ASN A 387 -11.93 -28.57 -0.49
C ASN A 387 -13.33 -28.55 -1.16
N GLY A 388 -14.31 -27.89 -0.55
CA GLY A 388 -15.71 -27.85 -0.95
C GLY A 388 -16.11 -26.54 -1.66
N PRO A 389 -17.26 -25.95 -1.30
CA PRO A 389 -17.84 -24.86 -2.07
C PRO A 389 -17.04 -23.56 -2.01
N THR A 390 -17.18 -22.77 -3.07
CA THR A 390 -16.64 -21.42 -3.20
C THR A 390 -17.77 -20.47 -3.58
N PHE A 391 -17.90 -19.37 -2.85
CA PHE A 391 -18.93 -18.36 -3.07
C PHE A 391 -18.26 -17.01 -3.34
N GLY A 392 -18.65 -16.32 -4.41
CA GLY A 392 -18.11 -15.00 -4.78
C GLY A 392 -19.19 -13.91 -4.76
N CYS A 393 -18.77 -12.66 -4.90
CA CYS A 393 -19.62 -11.48 -4.74
C CYS A 393 -20.24 -11.39 -3.32
N ILE A 394 -19.42 -11.69 -2.30
CA ILE A 394 -19.79 -11.61 -0.89
C ILE A 394 -18.70 -10.83 -0.16
N LEU A 395 -19.06 -9.68 0.41
CA LEU A 395 -18.13 -8.87 1.17
C LEU A 395 -17.73 -9.56 2.47
N MET A 396 -16.43 -9.55 2.79
CA MET A 396 -15.90 -10.12 4.03
C MET A 396 -16.63 -9.59 5.28
N LYS A 397 -16.90 -8.27 5.34
CA LYS A 397 -17.64 -7.65 6.45
C LYS A 397 -19.01 -8.30 6.64
N ASP A 398 -19.84 -8.30 5.59
CA ASP A 398 -21.19 -8.88 5.61
C ASP A 398 -21.17 -10.37 6.00
N PHE A 399 -20.20 -11.13 5.48
CA PHE A 399 -20.05 -12.56 5.78
C PHE A 399 -19.72 -12.82 7.25
N LEU A 400 -18.72 -12.11 7.81
CA LEU A 400 -18.30 -12.31 9.20
C LEU A 400 -19.42 -11.91 10.17
N GLN A 401 -20.10 -10.78 9.94
CA GLN A 401 -21.25 -10.33 10.76
C GLN A 401 -22.48 -11.25 10.66
N ALA A 402 -22.67 -11.94 9.53
CA ALA A 402 -23.74 -12.92 9.38
C ALA A 402 -23.37 -14.26 10.03
N LEU A 403 -22.13 -14.72 9.88
CA LEU A 403 -21.61 -15.94 10.48
C LEU A 403 -21.60 -15.88 12.01
N ALA A 404 -21.29 -14.72 12.60
CA ALA A 404 -21.36 -14.49 14.04
C ALA A 404 -22.75 -14.81 14.65
N LYS A 405 -23.82 -14.73 13.84
CA LYS A 405 -25.23 -14.99 14.24
C LYS A 405 -25.67 -16.45 14.00
N ARG A 406 -24.76 -17.32 13.58
CA ARG A 406 -25.01 -18.75 13.26
C ARG A 406 -24.01 -19.70 13.92
N ILE A 407 -22.93 -19.17 14.50
CA ILE A 407 -21.89 -19.97 15.14
C ILE A 407 -22.22 -20.28 16.60
N ASN A 408 -21.93 -21.51 17.03
CA ASN A 408 -21.96 -21.91 18.42
C ASN A 408 -20.65 -21.53 19.11
N LYS A 409 -20.74 -21.08 20.37
CA LYS A 409 -19.56 -20.77 21.18
C LYS A 409 -18.75 -22.04 21.45
N ASN A 410 -17.45 -22.02 21.13
CA ASN A 410 -16.51 -23.10 21.41
C ASN A 410 -15.13 -22.54 21.84
N THR A 411 -14.81 -22.65 23.13
CA THR A 411 -13.55 -22.17 23.73
C THR A 411 -12.41 -23.19 23.71
N THR A 412 -12.61 -24.40 23.17
CA THR A 412 -11.69 -25.54 23.34
C THR A 412 -10.27 -25.26 22.87
N ALA A 413 -10.07 -24.58 21.74
CA ALA A 413 -8.74 -24.23 21.25
C ALA A 413 -8.02 -23.22 22.16
N TYR A 414 -8.76 -22.24 22.69
CA TYR A 414 -8.24 -21.23 23.62
C TYR A 414 -7.93 -21.83 25.00
N GLU A 415 -8.77 -22.73 25.50
CA GLU A 415 -8.48 -23.50 26.71
C GLU A 415 -7.24 -24.38 26.55
N ASN A 416 -7.04 -24.97 25.37
CA ASN A 416 -5.83 -25.74 25.08
C ASN A 416 -4.58 -24.84 25.06
N TYR A 417 -4.67 -23.63 24.49
CA TYR A 417 -3.61 -22.62 24.59
C TYR A 417 -3.29 -22.32 26.06
N HIS A 418 -4.31 -21.99 26.86
CA HIS A 418 -4.11 -21.66 28.27
C HIS A 418 -3.51 -22.81 29.10
N ARG A 419 -3.82 -24.07 28.77
CA ARG A 419 -3.22 -25.26 29.43
C ARG A 419 -1.73 -25.47 29.13
N ILE A 420 -1.24 -25.01 27.98
CA ILE A 420 0.18 -25.14 27.59
C ILE A 420 0.97 -23.83 27.72
N PHE A 421 0.29 -22.71 27.93
CA PHE A 421 0.89 -21.38 27.97
C PHE A 421 1.90 -21.25 29.11
N VAL A 422 3.13 -20.91 28.73
CA VAL A 422 4.18 -20.45 29.63
C VAL A 422 4.46 -18.97 29.31
N PRO A 423 4.40 -18.05 30.30
CA PRO A 423 4.77 -16.67 30.08
C PRO A 423 6.21 -16.56 29.54
N GLU A 424 6.42 -15.66 28.58
CA GLU A 424 7.76 -15.37 28.07
C GLU A 424 8.66 -14.79 29.18
N GLY A 425 9.93 -15.19 29.18
CA GLY A 425 10.91 -14.65 30.12
C GLY A 425 11.32 -13.23 29.75
N HIS A 426 11.53 -12.40 30.76
CA HIS A 426 12.12 -11.07 30.58
C HIS A 426 13.64 -11.16 30.36
N PRO A 427 14.23 -10.27 29.54
CA PRO A 427 15.67 -10.06 29.54
C PRO A 427 16.21 -9.87 30.95
N LEU A 428 17.30 -10.57 31.29
CA LEU A 428 18.02 -10.29 32.53
C LEU A 428 18.69 -8.93 32.43
N LYS A 429 18.56 -8.10 33.47
CA LYS A 429 19.26 -6.82 33.58
C LYS A 429 20.77 -7.02 33.37
N GLY A 430 21.36 -6.18 32.51
CA GLY A 430 22.78 -6.25 32.20
C GLY A 430 23.69 -5.86 33.38
N SER A 431 24.97 -6.17 33.25
CA SER A 431 26.01 -5.54 34.06
C SER A 431 26.16 -4.06 33.68
N PRO A 432 26.63 -3.18 34.58
CA PRO A 432 26.78 -1.76 34.25
C PRO A 432 27.70 -1.55 33.05
N LYS A 433 27.22 -0.80 32.04
CA LYS A 433 27.92 -0.58 30.75
C LYS A 433 28.18 -1.85 29.92
N GLU A 434 27.43 -2.92 30.15
CA GLU A 434 27.37 -4.04 29.20
C GLU A 434 26.83 -3.53 27.85
N PRO A 435 27.39 -3.97 26.70
CA PRO A 435 26.86 -3.61 25.39
C PRO A 435 25.36 -3.89 25.29
N LEU A 436 24.61 -2.91 24.80
CA LEU A 436 23.17 -3.01 24.70
C LEU A 436 22.76 -4.16 23.79
N ARG A 437 21.83 -4.98 24.28
CA ARG A 437 21.22 -6.06 23.51
C ARG A 437 19.90 -5.61 22.91
N VAL A 438 19.62 -6.03 21.68
CA VAL A 438 18.40 -5.68 20.93
C VAL A 438 17.15 -6.10 21.69
N ASN A 439 17.15 -7.24 22.39
CA ASN A 439 16.00 -7.65 23.21
C ASN A 439 15.73 -6.72 24.41
N VAL A 440 16.76 -6.08 24.99
CA VAL A 440 16.62 -5.06 26.04
C VAL A 440 16.07 -3.76 25.46
N LEU A 441 16.52 -3.35 24.26
CA LEU A 441 15.96 -2.20 23.54
C LEU A 441 14.43 -2.33 23.40
N PHE A 442 13.95 -3.45 22.90
CA PHE A 442 12.52 -3.66 22.67
C PHE A 442 11.70 -3.82 23.96
N GLU A 443 12.30 -4.27 25.07
CA GLU A 443 11.66 -4.24 26.39
C GLU A 443 11.37 -2.79 26.86
N HIS A 444 12.26 -1.85 26.54
CA HIS A 444 12.04 -0.43 26.87
C HIS A 444 11.10 0.25 25.87
N ILE A 445 11.17 -0.07 24.56
CA ILE A 445 10.19 0.41 23.57
C ILE A 445 8.76 -0.04 23.93
N GLN A 446 8.58 -1.28 24.42
CA GLN A 446 7.28 -1.77 24.91
C GLN A 446 6.67 -0.86 25.99
N LYS A 447 7.48 -0.26 26.86
CA LYS A 447 7.03 0.63 27.95
C LYS A 447 6.64 2.03 27.45
N MET A 448 6.99 2.38 26.21
CA MET A 448 6.65 3.65 25.57
C MET A 448 5.29 3.60 24.85
N LEU A 449 4.74 2.40 24.58
CA LEU A 449 3.54 2.26 23.77
C LEU A 449 2.27 2.68 24.53
N SER A 450 1.41 3.42 23.84
CA SER A 450 0.08 3.86 24.28
C SER A 450 -0.88 4.03 23.10
N CYS A 451 -2.14 4.40 23.37
CA CYS A 451 -3.11 4.81 22.34
C CYS A 451 -2.64 6.00 21.49
N ASP A 452 -1.71 6.80 22.03
CA ASP A 452 -1.17 8.02 21.43
C ASP A 452 0.14 7.73 20.66
N THR A 453 0.44 6.46 20.37
CA THR A 453 1.64 6.04 19.64
C THR A 453 1.31 5.19 18.41
N ALA A 454 2.23 5.17 17.46
CA ALA A 454 2.20 4.22 16.35
C ALA A 454 3.61 3.69 16.09
N VAL A 455 3.75 2.40 15.76
CA VAL A 455 5.04 1.77 15.45
C VAL A 455 5.19 1.56 13.95
N VAL A 456 6.32 1.97 13.37
CA VAL A 456 6.71 1.65 11.98
C VAL A 456 7.91 0.71 12.03
N ALA A 457 7.73 -0.52 11.53
CA ALA A 457 8.74 -1.58 11.59
C ALA A 457 9.39 -1.83 10.21
N GLU A 458 10.65 -1.45 10.05
CA GLU A 458 11.39 -1.65 8.80
C GLU A 458 11.73 -3.12 8.52
N THR A 459 11.91 -3.44 7.23
CA THR A 459 12.51 -4.69 6.77
C THR A 459 13.89 -4.91 7.40
N GLY A 460 14.07 -6.06 8.07
CA GLY A 460 15.24 -6.39 8.88
C GLY A 460 14.82 -7.05 10.20
N ASP A 461 15.72 -7.12 11.19
CA ASP A 461 15.38 -7.69 12.50
C ASP A 461 14.34 -6.84 13.28
N SER A 462 14.14 -5.58 12.87
CA SER A 462 13.01 -4.75 13.30
C SER A 462 11.66 -5.44 13.11
N TRP A 463 11.44 -6.18 12.02
CA TRP A 463 10.20 -6.94 11.82
C TRP A 463 9.93 -7.92 12.97
N PHE A 464 10.89 -8.77 13.31
CA PHE A 464 10.72 -9.82 14.30
C PHE A 464 10.61 -9.27 15.72
N ASN A 465 11.38 -8.23 16.05
CA ASN A 465 11.31 -7.62 17.37
C ASN A 465 10.05 -6.75 17.56
N CYS A 466 9.59 -6.03 16.52
CA CYS A 466 8.34 -5.28 16.59
C CYS A 466 7.11 -6.21 16.67
N GLN A 467 7.15 -7.43 16.09
CA GLN A 467 6.06 -8.41 16.23
C GLN A 467 5.80 -8.83 17.68
N LYS A 468 6.84 -8.83 18.54
CA LYS A 468 6.76 -9.18 19.97
C LYS A 468 6.15 -8.09 20.85
N LEU A 469 6.12 -6.84 20.37
CA LEU A 469 5.52 -5.72 21.09
C LEU A 469 4.01 -5.94 21.23
N LYS A 470 3.50 -5.93 22.45
CA LYS A 470 2.07 -5.98 22.75
C LYS A 470 1.47 -4.61 22.55
N LEU A 471 0.53 -4.49 21.62
CA LEU A 471 -0.07 -3.22 21.22
C LEU A 471 -1.23 -2.84 22.15
N PRO A 472 -1.18 -1.68 22.83
CA PRO A 472 -2.33 -1.12 23.53
C PRO A 472 -3.49 -0.82 22.57
N GLU A 473 -4.70 -0.71 23.09
CA GLU A 473 -5.84 -0.21 22.32
C GLU A 473 -5.52 1.17 21.71
N GLY A 474 -5.86 1.36 20.43
CA GLY A 474 -5.59 2.60 19.68
C GLY A 474 -4.14 2.78 19.20
N CYS A 475 -3.19 1.93 19.60
CA CYS A 475 -1.81 1.99 19.12
C CYS A 475 -1.73 1.61 17.63
N GLY A 476 -1.12 2.46 16.81
CA GLY A 476 -0.87 2.17 15.41
C GLY A 476 0.27 1.15 15.22
N TYR A 477 0.25 0.39 14.12
CA TYR A 477 1.33 -0.51 13.74
C TYR A 477 1.39 -0.67 12.22
N GLU A 478 2.57 -0.44 11.61
CA GLU A 478 2.79 -0.59 10.18
C GLU A 478 4.04 -1.41 9.84
N PHE A 479 3.90 -2.18 8.78
CA PHE A 479 4.81 -3.23 8.34
C PHE A 479 4.61 -3.40 6.82
N GLN A 480 5.69 -3.52 6.02
CA GLN A 480 5.62 -3.67 4.56
C GLN A 480 6.10 -5.06 4.09
N MET A 481 5.38 -6.12 4.43
CA MET A 481 5.89 -7.50 4.25
C MET A 481 5.86 -8.01 2.82
N GLN A 482 4.85 -7.63 2.04
CA GLN A 482 4.63 -8.22 0.72
C GLN A 482 5.57 -7.59 -0.32
N TYR A 483 6.01 -6.35 -0.08
CA TYR A 483 6.99 -5.69 -0.94
C TYR A 483 8.41 -5.69 -0.37
N GLY A 484 8.58 -5.55 0.95
CA GLY A 484 9.87 -5.74 1.62
C GLY A 484 10.99 -4.81 1.19
N SER A 485 10.68 -3.58 0.72
CA SER A 485 11.69 -2.69 0.18
C SER A 485 12.38 -1.88 1.29
N ILE A 486 13.64 -2.19 1.56
CA ILE A 486 14.45 -1.51 2.58
C ILE A 486 14.49 0.02 2.34
N GLY A 487 14.33 0.79 3.42
CA GLY A 487 14.26 2.24 3.39
C GLY A 487 12.84 2.80 3.26
N TRP A 488 11.83 1.97 3.00
CA TRP A 488 10.41 2.37 3.02
C TRP A 488 10.05 3.13 4.31
N SER A 489 10.53 2.67 5.46
CA SER A 489 10.05 3.15 6.76
C SER A 489 10.38 4.62 7.05
N VAL A 490 11.40 5.22 6.43
CA VAL A 490 11.69 6.66 6.61
C VAL A 490 10.60 7.50 5.95
N GLY A 491 10.32 7.26 4.66
CA GLY A 491 9.23 7.92 3.96
C GLY A 491 7.87 7.59 4.60
N ALA A 492 7.65 6.33 4.99
CA ALA A 492 6.41 5.93 5.65
C ALA A 492 6.21 6.61 7.02
N THR A 493 7.29 6.83 7.79
CA THR A 493 7.24 7.59 9.04
C THR A 493 6.82 9.05 8.78
N LEU A 494 7.38 9.69 7.75
CA LEU A 494 7.01 11.05 7.33
C LEU A 494 5.52 11.11 6.96
N GLY A 495 5.05 10.17 6.15
CA GLY A 495 3.67 10.08 5.71
C GLY A 495 2.68 9.83 6.85
N TYR A 496 2.97 8.84 7.69
CA TYR A 496 2.11 8.46 8.80
C TYR A 496 2.03 9.56 9.86
N ALA A 497 3.14 10.21 10.20
CA ALA A 497 3.17 11.34 11.13
C ALA A 497 2.43 12.59 10.58
N GLN A 498 2.36 12.74 9.25
CA GLN A 498 1.56 13.79 8.62
C GLN A 498 0.04 13.49 8.71
N ALA A 499 -0.35 12.22 8.59
CA ALA A 499 -1.76 11.79 8.67
C ALA A 499 -2.30 11.72 10.11
N ALA A 500 -1.55 11.08 11.02
CA ALA A 500 -1.93 10.78 12.40
C ALA A 500 -1.30 11.77 13.38
N THR A 501 -1.69 13.05 13.29
CA THR A 501 -1.15 14.12 14.16
C THR A 501 -1.52 13.98 15.65
N ASP A 502 -2.46 13.07 15.98
CA ASP A 502 -2.78 12.62 17.34
C ASP A 502 -1.76 11.59 17.89
N LYS A 503 -0.89 11.02 17.05
CA LYS A 503 0.03 9.95 17.42
C LYS A 503 1.49 10.34 17.28
N ARG A 504 2.29 9.98 18.28
CA ARG A 504 3.75 10.02 18.14
C ARG A 504 4.25 8.73 17.50
N VAL A 505 4.84 8.84 16.33
CA VAL A 505 5.39 7.69 15.60
C VAL A 505 6.73 7.27 16.21
N ILE A 506 6.87 5.97 16.47
CA ILE A 506 8.10 5.29 16.86
C ILE A 506 8.55 4.43 15.67
N SER A 507 9.69 4.78 15.09
CA SER A 507 10.23 4.10 13.90
C SER A 507 11.43 3.25 14.30
N CYS A 508 11.42 1.97 13.93
CA CYS A 508 12.47 1.00 14.24
C CYS A 508 13.14 0.56 12.94
N ILE A 509 14.34 1.07 12.67
CA ILE A 509 15.02 0.95 11.37
C ILE A 509 16.48 0.51 11.51
N GLY A 510 16.90 -0.46 10.68
CA GLY A 510 18.30 -0.85 10.57
C GLY A 510 19.14 0.17 9.80
N ASP A 511 20.42 0.27 10.17
CA ASP A 511 21.38 1.21 9.59
C ASP A 511 21.53 1.12 8.07
N GLY A 512 21.57 -0.09 7.50
CA GLY A 512 21.60 -0.31 6.04
C GLY A 512 20.34 0.22 5.34
N SER A 513 19.15 -0.06 5.88
CA SER A 513 17.88 0.43 5.34
C SER A 513 17.81 1.97 5.37
N PHE A 514 18.35 2.60 6.43
CA PHE A 514 18.37 4.06 6.54
C PHE A 514 19.23 4.73 5.46
N GLN A 515 20.33 4.11 5.01
CA GLN A 515 21.18 4.69 3.94
C GLN A 515 20.44 4.92 2.62
N VAL A 516 19.32 4.22 2.37
CA VAL A 516 18.55 4.32 1.12
C VAL A 516 17.74 5.63 1.06
N THR A 517 17.19 6.08 2.20
CA THR A 517 16.12 7.11 2.24
C THR A 517 16.29 8.20 3.30
N ALA A 518 17.39 8.18 4.09
CA ALA A 518 17.71 9.08 5.21
C ALA A 518 17.35 10.56 5.01
N GLN A 519 17.49 11.08 3.79
CA GLN A 519 17.19 12.46 3.44
C GLN A 519 15.76 12.93 3.80
N ASP A 520 14.77 12.04 3.95
CA ASP A 520 13.41 12.44 4.35
C ASP A 520 13.29 12.93 5.79
N VAL A 521 14.31 12.71 6.63
CA VAL A 521 14.42 13.37 7.94
C VAL A 521 14.40 14.90 7.79
N SER A 522 14.92 15.47 6.69
CA SER A 522 14.84 16.91 6.44
C SER A 522 13.39 17.38 6.24
N THR A 523 12.58 16.58 5.56
CA THR A 523 11.15 16.86 5.34
C THR A 523 10.38 16.76 6.65
N MET A 524 10.63 15.74 7.48
CA MET A 524 10.03 15.62 8.82
C MET A 524 10.31 16.86 9.68
N LEU A 525 11.57 17.31 9.72
CA LEU A 525 11.99 18.50 10.46
C LEU A 525 11.33 19.77 9.92
N ARG A 526 11.28 19.95 8.59
CA ARG A 526 10.62 21.10 7.94
C ARG A 526 9.11 21.13 8.19
N CYS A 527 8.48 19.95 8.28
CA CYS A 527 7.07 19.80 8.64
C CYS A 527 6.83 19.88 10.17
N GLY A 528 7.86 20.04 10.99
CA GLY A 528 7.74 20.17 12.45
C GLY A 528 7.33 18.89 13.18
N GLN A 529 7.48 17.73 12.54
CA GLN A 529 7.09 16.43 13.10
C GLN A 529 8.01 16.00 14.25
N ASN A 530 7.49 15.20 15.19
CA ASN A 530 8.20 14.77 16.40
C ASN A 530 8.34 13.23 16.58
N PRO A 531 8.63 12.43 15.53
CA PRO A 531 8.80 10.99 15.69
C PRO A 531 10.03 10.64 16.54
N ILE A 532 10.03 9.45 17.11
CA ILE A 532 11.22 8.83 17.73
C ILE A 532 11.74 7.78 16.76
N ILE A 533 12.95 7.96 16.25
CA ILE A 533 13.60 7.04 15.32
C ILE A 533 14.70 6.31 16.09
N PHE A 534 14.49 5.01 16.32
CA PHE A 534 15.53 4.10 16.80
C PHE A 534 16.24 3.52 15.59
N LEU A 535 17.46 3.98 15.34
CA LEU A 535 18.35 3.43 14.33
C LEU A 535 19.19 2.33 14.96
N ILE A 536 18.98 1.08 14.57
CA ILE A 536 19.82 -0.04 15.01
C ILE A 536 21.08 -0.07 14.12
N ASN A 537 22.19 0.42 14.66
CA ASN A 537 23.52 0.40 14.05
C ASN A 537 24.27 -0.85 14.51
N ASN A 538 24.19 -1.90 13.69
CA ASN A 538 24.90 -3.17 13.88
C ASN A 538 25.92 -3.45 12.75
N GLY A 539 26.04 -2.55 11.77
CA GLY A 539 27.14 -2.50 10.80
C GLY A 539 26.89 -3.23 9.48
N GLY A 540 25.66 -3.64 9.17
CA GLY A 540 25.37 -4.36 7.93
C GLY A 540 23.95 -4.91 7.80
N TYR A 541 23.72 -5.69 6.73
CA TYR A 541 22.42 -6.30 6.46
C TYR A 541 22.25 -7.62 7.22
N THR A 542 22.06 -7.59 8.55
CA THR A 542 21.94 -8.82 9.38
C THR A 542 20.85 -9.78 8.90
N ILE A 543 19.73 -9.30 8.36
CA ILE A 543 18.70 -10.18 7.76
C ILE A 543 19.24 -11.02 6.60
N GLU A 544 20.13 -10.45 5.78
CA GLU A 544 20.78 -11.15 4.67
C GLU A 544 21.95 -12.03 5.15
N VAL A 545 22.59 -11.71 6.28
CA VAL A 545 23.58 -12.59 6.94
C VAL A 545 22.92 -13.92 7.35
N GLU A 546 21.74 -13.85 7.97
CA GLU A 546 21.00 -15.04 8.43
C GLU A 546 20.25 -15.79 7.32
N ILE A 547 20.19 -15.23 6.10
CA ILE A 547 19.73 -15.94 4.89
C ILE A 547 20.93 -16.55 4.14
N HIS A 548 21.92 -15.73 3.78
CA HIS A 548 23.11 -16.13 3.02
C HIS A 548 24.25 -15.09 3.16
N ASP A 549 25.17 -15.32 4.09
CA ASP A 549 26.27 -14.39 4.35
C ASP A 549 27.28 -14.22 3.20
N GLY A 550 27.85 -13.01 3.10
CA GLY A 550 28.86 -12.64 2.12
C GLY A 550 29.26 -11.16 2.18
N PRO A 551 30.30 -10.74 1.45
CA PRO A 551 30.88 -9.40 1.56
C PRO A 551 29.96 -8.26 1.13
N TYR A 552 28.88 -8.55 0.42
CA TYR A 552 27.83 -7.59 0.05
C TYR A 552 26.93 -7.18 1.24
N ASN A 553 26.99 -7.92 2.36
CA ASN A 553 26.26 -7.57 3.59
C ASN A 553 26.95 -6.47 4.40
N VAL A 554 28.21 -6.14 4.10
CA VAL A 554 29.01 -5.14 4.82
C VAL A 554 28.81 -3.77 4.20
N ILE A 555 28.25 -2.84 4.98
CA ILE A 555 28.01 -1.46 4.56
C ILE A 555 29.09 -0.50 5.06
N LYS A 556 29.21 0.68 4.45
CA LYS A 556 30.02 1.76 5.01
C LYS A 556 29.26 2.37 6.20
N ASN A 557 29.66 2.05 7.42
CA ASN A 557 29.09 2.71 8.62
C ASN A 557 29.25 4.25 8.52
N TRP A 558 28.19 5.00 8.84
CA TRP A 558 28.17 6.47 8.82
C TRP A 558 28.28 7.03 10.24
N ASN A 559 28.42 8.35 10.37
CA ASN A 559 28.11 9.02 11.63
C ASN A 559 26.64 9.45 11.58
N TYR A 560 25.71 8.55 11.92
CA TYR A 560 24.29 8.77 11.64
C TYR A 560 23.69 9.94 12.42
N THR A 561 23.97 10.07 13.73
CA THR A 561 23.59 11.29 14.47
C THR A 561 24.18 12.54 13.82
N GLY A 562 25.46 12.52 13.44
CA GLY A 562 26.12 13.67 12.79
C GLY A 562 25.56 14.02 11.41
N LEU A 563 25.01 13.04 10.67
CA LEU A 563 24.24 13.29 9.44
C LEU A 563 22.92 13.99 9.76
N VAL A 564 22.20 13.53 10.79
CA VAL A 564 20.94 14.15 11.23
C VAL A 564 21.18 15.55 11.80
N ASP A 565 22.27 15.78 12.54
CA ASP A 565 22.68 17.10 13.01
C ASP A 565 23.02 18.04 11.83
N ALA A 566 23.68 17.53 10.79
CA ALA A 566 23.97 18.29 9.58
C ALA A 566 22.72 18.61 8.75
N ILE A 567 21.72 17.71 8.74
CA ILE A 567 20.40 17.96 8.15
C ILE A 567 19.61 18.97 8.99
N HIS A 568 19.71 18.89 10.32
CA HIS A 568 19.04 19.81 11.26
C HIS A 568 19.57 21.24 11.10
N ASN A 569 20.88 21.43 10.94
CA ASN A 569 21.50 22.74 10.68
C ASN A 569 21.11 23.84 11.71
N GLY A 570 20.67 23.46 12.91
CA GLY A 570 20.14 24.39 13.92
C GLY A 570 18.70 24.88 13.68
N GLU A 571 18.01 24.42 12.63
CA GLU A 571 16.66 24.84 12.23
C GLU A 571 15.62 23.75 12.51
N GLY A 572 14.52 24.12 13.18
CA GLY A 572 13.49 23.16 13.61
C GLY A 572 13.86 22.42 14.91
N LYS A 573 13.07 21.41 15.26
CA LYS A 573 13.14 20.71 16.56
C LYS A 573 13.70 19.30 16.44
N CYS A 574 15.02 19.17 16.47
CA CYS A 574 15.72 17.88 16.53
C CYS A 574 16.41 17.67 17.89
N TRP A 575 16.58 16.41 18.26
CA TRP A 575 17.54 15.96 19.26
C TRP A 575 18.11 14.61 18.83
N THR A 576 19.43 14.49 18.88
CA THR A 576 20.17 13.29 18.50
C THR A 576 20.93 12.73 19.71
N THR A 577 21.09 11.42 19.77
CA THR A 577 22.02 10.77 20.72
C THR A 577 22.49 9.42 20.21
N LYS A 578 23.60 8.92 20.77
CA LYS A 578 24.04 7.53 20.63
C LYS A 578 23.84 6.80 21.95
N VAL A 579 23.47 5.52 21.89
CA VAL A 579 23.36 4.67 23.08
C VAL A 579 24.10 3.36 22.85
N LEU A 580 24.94 2.98 23.81
CA LEU A 580 25.81 1.79 23.76
C LEU A 580 25.47 0.78 24.86
N CYS A 581 24.75 1.18 25.92
CA CYS A 581 24.33 0.31 27.02
C CYS A 581 22.91 0.64 27.52
N GLU A 582 22.39 -0.18 28.43
CA GLU A 582 21.02 -0.03 28.95
C GLU A 582 20.81 1.28 29.71
N GLU A 583 21.79 1.77 30.46
CA GLU A 583 21.67 3.03 31.19
C GLU A 583 21.51 4.24 30.25
N GLU A 584 22.30 4.29 29.17
CA GLU A 584 22.22 5.35 28.16
C GLU A 584 20.90 5.31 27.39
N LEU A 585 20.35 4.11 27.14
CA LEU A 585 19.03 3.95 26.54
C LEU A 585 17.92 4.48 27.46
N ILE A 586 17.98 4.21 28.76
CA ILE A 586 17.00 4.71 29.73
C ILE A 586 17.02 6.25 29.76
N GLU A 587 18.20 6.86 29.89
CA GLU A 587 18.36 8.33 29.86
C GLU A 587 17.86 8.92 28.52
N ALA A 588 18.11 8.23 27.40
CA ALA A 588 17.65 8.66 26.10
C ALA A 588 16.13 8.61 25.96
N ILE A 589 15.47 7.58 26.49
CA ILE A 589 14.01 7.45 26.48
C ILE A 589 13.35 8.46 27.43
N GLU A 590 13.90 8.67 28.63
CA GLU A 590 13.43 9.71 29.56
C GLU A 590 13.57 11.11 28.93
N THR A 591 14.67 11.37 28.22
CA THR A 591 14.87 12.62 27.49
C THR A 591 13.87 12.77 26.34
N ALA A 592 13.72 11.74 25.50
CA ALA A 592 12.82 11.74 24.35
C ALA A 592 11.34 11.89 24.75
N THR A 593 10.91 11.28 25.85
CA THR A 593 9.52 11.32 26.35
C THR A 593 9.23 12.51 27.27
N GLY A 594 10.26 13.07 27.92
CA GLY A 594 10.19 14.26 28.75
C GLY A 594 10.60 15.53 28.00
N ALA A 595 11.84 15.99 28.22
CA ALA A 595 12.33 17.30 27.78
C ALA A 595 12.36 17.50 26.25
N LYS A 596 12.34 16.43 25.46
CA LYS A 596 12.37 16.43 23.98
C LYS A 596 11.11 15.83 23.35
N LYS A 597 9.99 15.76 24.09
CA LYS A 597 8.72 15.20 23.59
C LYS A 597 8.15 15.88 22.34
N ASP A 598 8.43 17.17 22.18
CA ASP A 598 7.99 18.00 21.05
C ASP A 598 9.06 18.07 19.94
N CYS A 599 10.07 17.18 19.95
CA CYS A 599 11.16 17.12 18.98
C CYS A 599 11.15 15.78 18.22
N LEU A 600 11.65 15.80 16.99
CA LEU A 600 12.16 14.59 16.34
C LEU A 600 13.36 14.10 17.16
N CYS A 601 13.27 12.87 17.65
CA CYS A 601 14.30 12.25 18.49
C CYS A 601 14.98 11.14 17.69
N PHE A 602 16.25 11.29 17.35
CA PHE A 602 17.02 10.30 16.60
C PHE A 602 18.02 9.61 17.54
N ILE A 603 17.78 8.33 17.81
CA ILE A 603 18.55 7.53 18.76
C ILE A 603 19.32 6.48 17.97
N GLU A 604 20.63 6.69 17.80
CA GLU A 604 21.55 5.73 17.19
C GLU A 604 21.92 4.66 18.23
N VAL A 605 21.31 3.50 18.11
CA VAL A 605 21.51 2.35 18.98
C VAL A 605 22.67 1.52 18.45
N ILE A 606 23.78 1.48 19.19
CA ILE A 606 24.93 0.64 18.83
C ILE A 606 24.67 -0.77 19.34
N ALA A 607 24.48 -1.72 18.42
CA ALA A 607 24.26 -3.14 18.71
C ALA A 607 25.42 -3.99 18.18
N HIS A 608 25.57 -5.20 18.70
CA HIS A 608 26.54 -6.15 18.16
C HIS A 608 26.03 -6.72 16.82
N LYS A 609 26.90 -6.90 15.83
CA LYS A 609 26.52 -7.37 14.47
C LYS A 609 25.76 -8.70 14.44
N ASP A 610 26.08 -9.57 15.41
CA ASP A 610 25.52 -10.92 15.57
C ASP A 610 24.43 -10.97 16.66
N ASP A 611 24.03 -9.84 17.23
CA ASP A 611 22.89 -9.77 18.18
C ASP A 611 21.59 -9.55 17.41
N THR A 612 20.83 -10.64 17.29
CA THR A 612 19.69 -10.78 16.38
C THR A 612 18.61 -11.64 17.02
N SER A 613 17.36 -11.51 16.57
CA SER A 613 16.25 -12.29 17.11
C SER A 613 16.36 -13.79 16.77
N LYS A 614 15.96 -14.66 17.71
CA LYS A 614 15.88 -16.12 17.45
C LYS A 614 14.93 -16.45 16.29
N GLU A 615 13.94 -15.59 16.06
CA GLU A 615 12.95 -15.71 15.00
C GLU A 615 13.59 -15.43 13.64
N LEU A 616 14.46 -14.42 13.51
CA LEU A 616 15.21 -14.20 12.28
C LEU A 616 16.15 -15.39 11.97
N LEU A 617 16.83 -15.97 12.97
CA LEU A 617 17.67 -17.17 12.75
C LEU A 617 16.89 -18.34 12.13
N GLU A 618 15.74 -18.69 12.71
CA GLU A 618 14.90 -19.82 12.25
C GLU A 618 14.19 -19.50 10.91
N TRP A 619 13.72 -18.26 10.73
CA TRP A 619 13.04 -17.82 9.51
C TRP A 619 14.01 -17.70 8.33
N GLY A 620 15.17 -17.09 8.54
CA GLY A 620 16.19 -16.85 7.51
C GLY A 620 16.72 -18.16 6.94
N SER A 621 17.02 -19.13 7.80
CA SER A 621 17.41 -20.49 7.41
C SER A 621 16.37 -21.17 6.51
N ARG A 622 15.07 -21.07 6.86
CA ARG A 622 13.98 -21.68 6.09
C ARG A 622 13.72 -20.98 4.76
N VAL A 623 13.78 -19.65 4.73
CA VAL A 623 13.66 -18.87 3.48
C VAL A 623 14.85 -19.13 2.56
N SER A 624 16.07 -19.21 3.11
CA SER A 624 17.27 -19.61 2.37
C SER A 624 17.13 -21.00 1.74
N ALA A 625 16.69 -22.00 2.51
CA ALA A 625 16.43 -23.36 2.01
C ALA A 625 15.32 -23.39 0.94
N ALA A 626 14.27 -22.58 1.08
CA ALA A 626 13.23 -22.44 0.06
C ALA A 626 13.77 -21.82 -1.23
N ASN A 627 14.56 -20.74 -1.14
CA ASN A 627 15.12 -20.02 -2.28
C ASN A 627 16.18 -20.83 -3.04
N SER A 628 17.04 -21.56 -2.32
CA SER A 628 18.14 -22.37 -2.86
C SER A 628 17.73 -23.78 -3.31
N ARG A 629 16.43 -24.14 -3.22
CA ARG A 629 15.94 -25.47 -3.59
C ARG A 629 16.32 -25.83 -5.04
N PRO A 630 16.77 -27.07 -5.32
CA PRO A 630 17.13 -27.46 -6.67
C PRO A 630 15.91 -27.40 -7.60
N PRO A 631 16.12 -27.22 -8.92
CA PRO A 631 15.05 -27.39 -9.90
C PRO A 631 14.39 -28.76 -9.76
N ASN A 632 13.07 -28.82 -9.81
CA ASN A 632 12.36 -30.09 -9.86
C ASN A 632 12.84 -30.91 -11.07
N PRO A 633 13.11 -32.22 -10.94
CA PRO A 633 13.34 -33.07 -12.10
C PRO A 633 12.08 -33.05 -12.98
N GLN A 634 12.27 -32.77 -14.27
CA GLN A 634 11.21 -32.70 -15.29
C GLN A 634 10.82 -34.09 -15.80
#